data_AF-A0A6A7MEM9-F1
#
_entry.id   AF-A0A6A7MEM9-F1
#
_cell.length_a   1.000
_cell.length_b   1.000
_cell.length_c   1.000
_cell.angle_alpha   90.00
_cell.angle_beta   90.00
_cell.angle_gamma   90.00
#
_symmetry.space_group_name_H-M   'P 1'
#
loop_
_entity.id
_entity.type
_entity.pdbx_description
1 polymer ?
#
loop_
_entity_poly.entity_id
_entity_poly.type
_entity_poly.pdbx_seq_one_letter_code
_entity_poly.pdbx_strand_id
1 'polypeptide(L)'
;MIAPVSRRGFVVGVASLSAGLWTPRLVRAASTMDFDEARHLLSRTTFGATPAEIRAFEAQDYVAAVDRLLAGVRRDAITPPPGWLDEGPAELRRQQRAARAERAEAQKKQGVDGKPLRATQPIQEQGRELRNWWIEEMLVTDQPLTERMVLFWHNHFTSSLLKVRFPPALFRQNALFRREALGNFATLLKEVARDPAMLIYLDGMRSVARQPNENFARELLELFTLGEGHYSEADIKAAARAFTGWTVDRQTGHFKTRDNAHDGGEKTFLGQSGRFDGDAIIAILLRHPRTAETIVEKLWREFVSLKPDPGEVKKLAGSFRANYEIKPLMRAILLSAQFRDPANRGGLIKSPVELIVGTVHLLGLPVPEKTQLVRMMQGLGQMPFGPPNVKGWPGSESWITTYTLMLRQQFLRRIVEATTVASMEGAMMSSPRNRRIERREQLPMRSDDSAMQMAEPTAEPRPVEGRSLRYAGDEARLGPTLSGVDSATLLRTLLPRAPIDTVDPARTPGATVAAAMVDTAYQLK
;
A
#
# COMPACT_ATOMS: atom_id res chain seq x y z
N MET A 1 24.41 48.53 74.95
CA MET A 1 24.55 49.98 74.81
C MET A 1 25.29 50.29 73.52
N ILE A 2 24.64 51.08 72.65
CA ILE A 2 25.21 52.11 71.76
C ILE A 2 26.14 51.64 70.62
N ALA A 3 25.60 51.69 69.40
CA ALA A 3 26.37 51.86 68.16
C ALA A 3 26.98 53.28 68.09
N PRO A 4 28.01 53.52 67.26
CA PRO A 4 27.68 54.24 66.03
C PRO A 4 28.49 53.85 64.79
N VAL A 5 27.97 54.37 63.68
CA VAL A 5 28.32 54.18 62.27
C VAL A 5 29.33 55.26 61.82
N SER A 6 30.28 54.92 60.94
CA SER A 6 30.41 55.49 59.58
C SER A 6 31.84 55.54 59.00
N ARG A 7 31.85 55.51 57.66
CA ARG A 7 32.91 55.89 56.69
C ARG A 7 33.95 54.84 56.31
N ARG A 8 33.63 54.09 55.24
CA ARG A 8 34.62 53.53 54.31
C ARG A 8 34.60 54.31 52.99
N GLY A 9 35.79 54.73 52.58
CA GLY A 9 36.06 55.43 51.34
C GLY A 9 36.05 54.51 50.11
N PHE A 10 35.81 55.16 48.98
CA PHE A 10 35.84 54.63 47.62
C PHE A 10 37.27 54.28 47.18
N VAL A 11 37.50 53.08 46.64
CA VAL A 11 38.50 52.82 45.59
C VAL A 11 37.94 51.74 44.65
N VAL A 12 38.17 52.01 43.35
CA VAL A 12 37.66 51.38 42.14
C VAL A 12 38.02 49.89 42.02
N GLY A 13 37.03 49.07 41.68
CA GLY A 13 37.21 47.67 41.28
C GLY A 13 36.31 47.35 40.08
N VAL A 14 36.93 46.98 38.97
CA VAL A 14 36.31 46.63 37.68
C VAL A 14 35.44 45.38 37.85
N ALA A 15 34.13 45.51 37.57
CA ALA A 15 33.21 44.38 37.49
C ALA A 15 32.78 44.18 36.03
N SER A 16 33.22 43.07 35.45
CA SER A 16 32.79 42.59 34.13
C SER A 16 31.31 42.20 34.18
N LEU A 17 30.46 42.94 33.47
CA LEU A 17 29.06 42.58 33.24
C LEU A 17 28.99 41.59 32.06
N SER A 18 28.80 40.31 32.39
CA SER A 18 28.41 39.28 31.42
C SER A 18 26.93 39.50 31.06
N ALA A 19 26.67 40.24 29.99
CA ALA A 19 25.34 40.33 29.39
C ALA A 19 25.00 38.96 28.78
N GLY A 20 24.18 38.18 29.48
CA GLY A 20 23.57 36.97 28.94
C GLY A 20 22.65 37.34 27.78
N LEU A 21 23.14 37.18 26.55
CA LEU A 21 22.32 37.24 25.35
C LEU A 21 21.35 36.05 25.38
N TRP A 22 20.14 36.29 25.87
CA TRP A 22 18.99 35.47 25.50
C TRP A 22 18.76 35.67 24.00
N THR A 23 19.28 34.75 23.19
CA THR A 23 18.86 34.67 21.79
C THR A 23 17.38 34.32 21.79
N PRO A 24 16.48 35.19 21.28
CA PRO A 24 15.10 34.79 21.07
C PRO A 24 15.13 33.60 20.11
N ARG A 25 14.37 32.54 20.43
CA ARG A 25 14.07 31.46 19.47
C ARG A 25 13.59 32.14 18.20
N LEU A 26 14.41 32.11 17.15
CA LEU A 26 14.00 32.53 15.82
C LEU A 26 12.76 31.71 15.47
N VAL A 27 11.60 32.37 15.49
CA VAL A 27 10.43 31.88 14.79
C VAL A 27 10.87 31.78 13.34
N ARG A 28 11.14 30.56 12.88
CA ARG A 28 11.48 30.29 11.48
C ARG A 28 10.31 30.83 10.67
N ALA A 29 10.53 31.91 9.93
CA ALA A 29 9.57 32.42 8.96
C ALA A 29 9.07 31.23 8.13
N ALA A 30 7.76 31.18 7.84
CA ALA A 30 7.12 30.15 7.03
C ALA A 30 7.94 29.95 5.74
N SER A 31 8.83 28.96 5.75
CA SER A 31 9.73 28.70 4.66
C SER A 31 8.94 27.84 3.69
N THR A 32 8.54 28.43 2.57
CA THR A 32 8.00 27.70 1.42
C THR A 32 8.86 26.49 1.15
N MET A 33 8.20 25.36 0.94
CA MET A 33 8.85 24.07 0.78
C MET A 33 9.62 24.02 -0.54
N ASP A 34 10.86 23.55 -0.56
CA ASP A 34 11.55 23.37 -1.84
C ASP A 34 10.99 22.16 -2.64
N PHE A 35 11.35 22.06 -3.93
CA PHE A 35 10.92 20.94 -4.79
C PHE A 35 11.26 19.56 -4.20
N ASP A 36 12.41 19.38 -3.55
CA ASP A 36 12.84 18.08 -3.02
C ASP A 36 12.12 17.73 -1.71
N GLU A 37 11.81 18.72 -0.89
CA GLU A 37 10.92 18.57 0.26
C GLU A 37 9.50 18.19 -0.19
N ALA A 38 8.96 18.87 -1.21
CA ALA A 38 7.64 18.59 -1.76
C ALA A 38 7.57 17.18 -2.37
N ARG A 39 8.56 16.83 -3.19
CA ARG A 39 8.71 15.48 -3.76
C ARG A 39 8.86 14.43 -2.67
N HIS A 40 9.64 14.70 -1.61
CA HIS A 40 9.79 13.77 -0.51
C HIS A 40 8.47 13.56 0.23
N LEU A 41 7.78 14.64 0.61
CA LEU A 41 6.49 14.58 1.28
C LEU A 41 5.50 13.75 0.46
N LEU A 42 5.32 14.08 -0.82
CA LEU A 42 4.40 13.37 -1.70
C LEU A 42 4.82 11.91 -1.90
N SER A 43 6.10 11.60 -2.10
CA SER A 43 6.58 10.21 -2.22
C SER A 43 6.29 9.32 -1.00
N ARG A 44 6.06 9.93 0.17
CA ARG A 44 5.71 9.23 1.41
C ARG A 44 4.22 9.12 1.63
N THR A 45 3.47 10.14 1.22
CA THR A 45 2.03 10.25 1.45
C THR A 45 1.18 9.86 0.26
N THR A 46 1.78 9.54 -0.88
CA THR A 46 1.10 9.07 -2.09
C THR A 46 1.82 7.84 -2.65
N PHE A 47 1.32 7.24 -3.74
CA PHE A 47 2.04 6.17 -4.45
C PHE A 47 3.11 6.72 -5.42
N GLY A 48 3.17 8.03 -5.62
CA GLY A 48 4.01 8.72 -6.60
C GLY A 48 3.44 10.10 -6.89
N ALA A 49 4.23 11.00 -7.46
CA ALA A 49 3.78 12.34 -7.80
C ALA A 49 4.38 12.84 -9.11
N THR A 50 3.52 13.37 -9.96
CA THR A 50 3.89 14.03 -11.21
C THR A 50 4.66 15.33 -10.95
N PRO A 51 5.46 15.81 -11.93
CA PRO A 51 6.12 17.10 -11.81
C PRO A 51 5.15 18.25 -11.48
N ALA A 52 3.95 18.25 -12.08
CA ALA A 52 2.93 19.26 -11.82
C ALA A 52 2.43 19.22 -10.36
N GLU A 53 2.17 18.04 -9.80
CA GLU A 53 1.77 17.88 -8.39
C GLU A 53 2.87 18.35 -7.43
N ILE A 54 4.13 18.04 -7.72
CA ILE A 54 5.27 18.50 -6.90
C ILE A 54 5.36 20.03 -6.94
N ARG A 55 5.29 20.65 -8.13
CA ARG A 55 5.31 22.11 -8.28
C ARG A 55 4.15 22.78 -7.57
N ALA A 56 2.97 22.16 -7.56
CA ALA A 56 1.82 22.68 -6.83
C ALA A 56 2.05 22.72 -5.31
N PHE A 57 2.89 21.83 -4.77
CA PHE A 57 3.25 21.79 -3.34
C PHE A 57 4.47 22.66 -2.98
N GLU A 58 5.44 22.81 -3.88
CA GLU A 58 6.64 23.65 -3.70
C GLU A 58 6.28 25.10 -3.32
N ALA A 59 5.22 25.66 -3.89
CA ALA A 59 4.82 27.04 -3.59
C ALA A 59 4.08 27.22 -2.24
N GLN A 60 3.89 26.15 -1.44
CA GLN A 60 3.10 26.18 -0.21
C GLN A 60 4.01 26.17 1.04
N ASP A 61 3.48 26.72 2.14
CA ASP A 61 4.05 26.49 3.46
C ASP A 61 3.98 25.00 3.82
N TYR A 62 5.07 24.47 4.36
CA TYR A 62 5.19 23.03 4.67
C TYR A 62 4.11 22.54 5.63
N VAL A 63 3.80 23.33 6.67
CA VAL A 63 2.81 22.95 7.68
C VAL A 63 1.42 22.94 7.06
N ALA A 64 1.09 23.97 6.28
CA ALA A 64 -0.16 24.03 5.53
C ALA A 64 -0.32 22.86 4.54
N ALA A 65 0.77 22.48 3.86
CA ALA A 65 0.76 21.34 2.93
C ALA A 65 0.49 20.00 3.65
N VAL A 66 1.10 19.77 4.81
CA VAL A 66 0.82 18.59 5.65
C VAL A 66 -0.62 18.61 6.15
N ASP A 67 -1.10 19.75 6.62
CA ASP A 67 -2.47 19.89 7.12
C ASP A 67 -3.51 19.64 6.01
N ARG A 68 -3.24 20.10 4.79
CA ARG A 68 -4.06 19.83 3.61
C ARG A 68 -4.13 18.33 3.29
N LEU A 69 -3.00 17.63 3.27
CA LEU A 69 -2.95 16.18 3.02
C LEU A 69 -3.77 15.40 4.06
N LEU A 70 -3.64 15.77 5.34
CA LEU A 70 -4.35 15.11 6.43
C LEU A 70 -5.84 15.48 6.50
N ALA A 71 -6.23 16.64 5.94
CA ALA A 71 -7.62 17.06 5.84
C ALA A 71 -8.38 16.34 4.72
N GLY A 72 -7.70 15.96 3.64
CA GLY A 72 -8.32 15.35 2.47
C GLY A 72 -8.71 13.86 2.62
N VAL A 73 -8.27 13.17 3.67
CA VAL A 73 -8.47 11.70 3.80
C VAL A 73 -9.94 11.27 3.73
N ARG A 74 -10.23 10.38 2.78
CA ARG A 74 -11.54 9.73 2.62
C ARG A 74 -11.70 8.57 3.59
N ARG A 75 -12.96 8.29 3.95
CA ARG A 75 -13.38 7.09 4.68
C ARG A 75 -13.98 6.01 3.78
N ASP A 76 -14.37 6.39 2.57
CA ASP A 76 -15.00 5.52 1.57
C ASP A 76 -14.26 5.59 0.24
N ALA A 77 -14.21 4.45 -0.45
CA ALA A 77 -13.62 4.35 -1.78
C ALA A 77 -14.44 5.12 -2.82
N ILE A 78 -13.79 5.64 -3.85
CA ILE A 78 -14.50 6.21 -5.02
C ILE A 78 -14.87 5.13 -6.03
N THR A 79 -14.11 4.04 -6.07
CA THR A 79 -14.36 2.90 -6.94
C THR A 79 -15.56 2.11 -6.43
N PRO A 80 -16.61 1.90 -7.27
CA PRO A 80 -17.79 1.15 -6.86
C PRO A 80 -17.46 -0.25 -6.34
N PRO A 81 -18.15 -0.73 -5.29
CA PRO A 81 -17.90 -2.06 -4.75
C PRO A 81 -18.26 -3.15 -5.78
N PRO A 82 -17.62 -4.33 -5.72
CA PRO A 82 -18.02 -5.48 -6.52
C PRO A 82 -19.47 -5.94 -6.22
N GLY A 83 -20.20 -6.38 -7.24
CA GLY A 83 -21.63 -6.71 -7.13
C GLY A 83 -21.99 -7.89 -6.22
N TRP A 84 -21.00 -8.69 -5.80
CA TRP A 84 -21.18 -9.82 -4.88
C TRP A 84 -20.99 -9.45 -3.40
N LEU A 85 -20.80 -8.17 -3.06
CA LEU A 85 -20.47 -7.74 -1.70
C LEU A 85 -21.48 -8.20 -0.63
N ASP A 86 -22.76 -8.22 -0.97
CA ASP A 86 -23.83 -8.59 -0.03
C ASP A 86 -24.06 -10.11 0.07
N GLU A 87 -23.27 -10.91 -0.65
CA GLU A 87 -23.36 -12.37 -0.57
C GLU A 87 -22.84 -12.89 0.77
N GLY A 88 -23.70 -13.60 1.50
CA GLY A 88 -23.32 -14.33 2.71
C GLY A 88 -22.60 -15.65 2.42
N PRO A 89 -21.91 -16.25 3.42
CA PRO A 89 -21.21 -17.52 3.24
C PRO A 89 -22.11 -18.68 2.78
N ALA A 90 -23.41 -18.63 3.06
CA ALA A 90 -24.35 -19.65 2.61
C ALA A 90 -24.59 -19.61 1.09
N GLU A 91 -24.74 -18.41 0.51
CA GLU A 91 -24.90 -18.23 -0.93
C GLU A 91 -23.62 -18.66 -1.67
N LEU A 92 -22.46 -18.20 -1.20
CA LEU A 92 -21.18 -18.59 -1.79
C LEU A 92 -20.94 -20.11 -1.75
N ARG A 93 -21.43 -20.81 -0.71
CA ARG A 93 -21.42 -22.29 -0.65
C ARG A 93 -22.41 -22.94 -1.61
N ARG A 94 -23.54 -22.29 -1.93
CA ARG A 94 -24.47 -22.77 -2.96
C ARG A 94 -23.83 -22.65 -4.35
N GLN A 95 -23.28 -21.48 -4.68
CA GLN A 95 -22.59 -21.24 -5.95
C GLN A 95 -21.43 -22.21 -6.18
N GLN A 96 -20.60 -22.46 -5.16
CA GLN A 96 -19.52 -23.45 -5.26
C GLN A 96 -20.02 -24.88 -5.51
N ARG A 97 -21.15 -25.26 -4.91
CA ARG A 97 -21.74 -26.59 -5.12
C ARG A 97 -22.31 -26.72 -6.54
N ALA A 98 -23.00 -25.69 -7.02
CA ALA A 98 -23.48 -25.61 -8.39
C ALA A 98 -22.32 -25.70 -9.40
N ALA A 99 -21.28 -24.89 -9.24
CA ALA A 99 -20.10 -24.91 -10.12
C ALA A 99 -19.36 -26.25 -10.12
N ARG A 100 -19.30 -26.94 -8.97
CA ARG A 100 -18.74 -28.30 -8.89
C ARG A 100 -19.61 -29.34 -9.61
N ALA A 101 -20.93 -29.24 -9.47
CA ALA A 101 -21.86 -30.14 -10.15
C ALA A 101 -21.80 -29.96 -11.67
N GLU A 102 -21.80 -28.71 -12.14
CA GLU A 102 -21.65 -28.36 -13.55
C GLU A 102 -20.32 -28.91 -14.10
N ARG A 103 -19.21 -28.72 -13.38
CA ARG A 103 -17.90 -29.28 -13.77
C ARG A 103 -17.94 -30.81 -13.85
N ALA A 104 -18.59 -31.49 -12.90
CA ALA A 104 -18.70 -32.94 -12.92
C ALA A 104 -19.56 -33.43 -14.10
N GLU A 105 -20.62 -32.71 -14.46
CA GLU A 105 -21.46 -33.01 -15.62
C GLU A 105 -20.73 -32.75 -16.95
N ALA A 106 -20.03 -31.61 -17.05
CA ALA A 106 -19.14 -31.26 -18.14
C ALA A 106 -18.08 -32.34 -18.42
N GLN A 107 -17.44 -32.86 -17.37
CA GLN A 107 -16.47 -33.94 -17.48
C GLN A 107 -17.09 -35.26 -17.98
N LYS A 108 -18.34 -35.55 -17.61
CA LYS A 108 -19.08 -36.72 -18.13
C LYS A 108 -19.44 -36.56 -19.61
N LYS A 109 -19.69 -35.33 -20.08
CA LYS A 109 -20.05 -35.04 -21.48
C LYS A 109 -18.83 -34.89 -22.41
N GLN A 110 -17.61 -34.74 -21.87
CA GLN A 110 -16.38 -34.66 -22.66
C GLN A 110 -15.79 -36.05 -22.99
N GLY A 111 -16.43 -36.70 -23.97
CA GLY A 111 -15.72 -37.41 -25.03
C GLY A 111 -16.00 -36.67 -26.33
N VAL A 112 -14.98 -36.05 -26.94
CA VAL A 112 -14.77 -35.81 -28.39
C VAL A 112 -13.76 -34.68 -28.68
N ASP A 113 -13.60 -33.62 -27.87
CA ASP A 113 -12.66 -32.51 -28.21
C ASP A 113 -11.61 -32.11 -27.15
N GLY A 114 -11.48 -32.87 -26.05
CA GLY A 114 -10.30 -32.85 -25.17
C GLY A 114 -9.91 -31.54 -24.45
N LYS A 115 -10.60 -30.42 -24.66
CA LYS A 115 -10.33 -29.15 -23.97
C LYS A 115 -11.16 -29.06 -22.69
N PRO A 116 -10.55 -29.02 -21.49
CA PRO A 116 -11.31 -28.92 -20.25
C PRO A 116 -12.16 -27.65 -20.25
N LEU A 117 -13.46 -27.79 -19.96
CA LEU A 117 -14.34 -26.65 -19.72
C LEU A 117 -13.75 -25.79 -18.60
N ARG A 118 -13.64 -24.48 -18.85
CA ARG A 118 -13.14 -23.50 -17.86
C ARG A 118 -14.20 -23.35 -16.78
N ALA A 119 -14.15 -24.24 -15.79
CA ALA A 119 -15.10 -24.23 -14.69
C ALA A 119 -15.01 -22.92 -13.90
N THR A 120 -16.15 -22.28 -13.71
CA THR A 120 -16.32 -21.11 -12.86
C THR A 120 -15.82 -21.44 -11.46
N GLN A 121 -14.97 -20.59 -10.91
CA GLN A 121 -14.48 -20.75 -9.53
C GLN A 121 -14.87 -19.49 -8.76
N PRO A 122 -16.10 -19.42 -8.19
CA PRO A 122 -16.66 -18.19 -7.66
C PRO A 122 -15.71 -17.44 -6.71
N ILE A 123 -15.10 -18.13 -5.73
CA ILE A 123 -14.11 -17.53 -4.83
C ILE A 123 -12.90 -16.95 -5.57
N GLN A 124 -12.39 -17.63 -6.61
CA GLN A 124 -11.22 -17.17 -7.35
C GLN A 124 -11.55 -15.97 -8.23
N GLU A 125 -12.75 -15.94 -8.81
CA GLU A 125 -13.25 -14.82 -9.61
C GLU A 125 -13.51 -13.61 -8.74
N GLN A 126 -14.32 -13.75 -7.69
CA GLN A 126 -14.53 -12.71 -6.68
C GLN A 126 -13.21 -12.24 -6.07
N GLY A 127 -12.28 -13.16 -5.80
CA GLY A 127 -10.94 -12.85 -5.33
C GLY A 127 -10.09 -12.04 -6.29
N ARG A 128 -10.16 -12.34 -7.59
CA ARG A 128 -9.50 -11.57 -8.65
C ARG A 128 -10.12 -10.18 -8.76
N GLU A 129 -11.44 -10.10 -8.76
CA GLU A 129 -12.18 -8.84 -8.81
C GLU A 129 -11.88 -7.95 -7.61
N LEU A 130 -11.80 -8.51 -6.40
CA LEU A 130 -11.44 -7.77 -5.19
C LEU A 130 -10.04 -7.15 -5.29
N ARG A 131 -9.05 -7.90 -5.82
CA ARG A 131 -7.70 -7.36 -6.04
C ARG A 131 -7.72 -6.25 -7.10
N ASN A 132 -8.38 -6.50 -8.22
CA ASN A 132 -8.48 -5.53 -9.31
C ASN A 132 -9.18 -4.24 -8.85
N TRP A 133 -10.24 -4.35 -8.04
CA TRP A 133 -10.95 -3.23 -7.44
C TRP A 133 -10.02 -2.38 -6.57
N TRP A 134 -9.21 -2.98 -5.71
CA TRP A 134 -8.32 -2.20 -4.85
C TRP A 134 -7.17 -1.56 -5.63
N ILE A 135 -6.64 -2.24 -6.66
CA ILE A 135 -5.67 -1.63 -7.57
C ILE A 135 -6.28 -0.44 -8.30
N GLU A 136 -7.53 -0.54 -8.76
CA GLU A 136 -8.23 0.60 -9.36
C GLU A 136 -8.30 1.76 -8.37
N GLU A 137 -8.77 1.53 -7.15
CA GLU A 137 -8.91 2.58 -6.14
C GLU A 137 -7.57 3.29 -5.88
N MET A 138 -6.46 2.55 -5.76
CA MET A 138 -5.14 3.13 -5.60
C MET A 138 -4.66 3.96 -6.79
N LEU A 139 -5.16 3.69 -8.00
CA LEU A 139 -4.82 4.42 -9.22
C LEU A 139 -5.70 5.65 -9.45
N VAL A 140 -6.97 5.62 -9.04
CA VAL A 140 -7.94 6.67 -9.37
C VAL A 140 -8.25 7.63 -8.22
N THR A 141 -7.96 7.25 -6.97
CA THR A 141 -8.31 8.04 -5.80
C THR A 141 -7.66 9.43 -5.83
N ASP A 142 -8.43 10.44 -5.43
CA ASP A 142 -7.93 11.81 -5.26
C ASP A 142 -7.24 12.01 -3.89
N GLN A 143 -7.27 10.98 -3.01
CA GLN A 143 -6.76 11.04 -1.64
C GLN A 143 -5.83 9.86 -1.35
N PRO A 144 -4.65 9.78 -2.01
CA PRO A 144 -3.78 8.62 -1.96
C PRO A 144 -3.17 8.33 -0.58
N LEU A 145 -3.13 9.32 0.33
CA LEU A 145 -2.72 9.08 1.72
C LEU A 145 -3.66 8.12 2.44
N THR A 146 -4.97 8.15 2.13
CA THR A 146 -5.92 7.17 2.64
C THR A 146 -5.45 5.77 2.28
N GLU A 147 -5.21 5.49 1.00
CA GLU A 147 -4.86 4.15 0.53
C GLU A 147 -3.44 3.71 0.97
N ARG A 148 -2.49 4.64 1.13
CA ARG A 148 -1.21 4.36 1.78
C ARG A 148 -1.40 3.84 3.20
N MET A 149 -2.29 4.47 3.98
CA MET A 149 -2.65 4.00 5.31
C MET A 149 -3.46 2.70 5.29
N VAL A 150 -4.37 2.48 4.32
CA VAL A 150 -5.07 1.19 4.16
C VAL A 150 -4.08 0.07 3.91
N LEU A 151 -3.09 0.27 3.03
CA LEU A 151 -2.04 -0.71 2.76
C LEU A 151 -1.20 -1.01 4.01
N PHE A 152 -0.84 0.02 4.78
CA PHE A 152 -0.16 -0.13 6.07
C PHE A 152 -0.99 -0.97 7.05
N TRP A 153 -2.27 -0.64 7.25
CA TRP A 153 -3.15 -1.37 8.17
C TRP A 153 -3.44 -2.79 7.70
N HIS A 154 -3.57 -3.03 6.40
CA HIS A 154 -3.71 -4.36 5.83
C HIS A 154 -2.46 -5.23 6.05
N ASN A 155 -1.28 -4.61 6.10
CA ASN A 155 -0.03 -5.29 6.45
C ASN A 155 0.11 -5.52 7.97
N HIS A 156 -0.41 -4.59 8.80
CA HIS A 156 -0.36 -4.71 10.26
C HIS A 156 -1.37 -5.74 10.78
N PHE A 157 -2.64 -5.63 10.37
CA PHE A 157 -3.75 -6.52 10.73
C PHE A 157 -4.01 -7.55 9.64
N THR A 158 -3.02 -8.41 9.46
CA THR A 158 -2.93 -9.33 8.32
C THR A 158 -4.12 -10.30 8.23
N SER A 159 -4.75 -10.36 7.05
CA SER A 159 -5.66 -11.43 6.63
C SER A 159 -5.39 -11.84 5.17
N SER A 160 -5.46 -13.15 4.88
CA SER A 160 -5.21 -13.68 3.53
C SER A 160 -6.44 -14.31 2.90
N LEU A 161 -6.70 -13.97 1.63
CA LEU A 161 -7.73 -14.58 0.81
C LEU A 161 -7.55 -16.10 0.68
N LEU A 162 -6.32 -16.60 0.74
CA LEU A 162 -6.03 -18.03 0.67
C LEU A 162 -6.64 -18.81 1.84
N LYS A 163 -6.65 -18.22 3.04
CA LYS A 163 -7.20 -18.85 4.26
C LYS A 163 -8.65 -18.43 4.52
N VAL A 164 -8.97 -17.14 4.35
CA VAL A 164 -10.33 -16.61 4.60
C VAL A 164 -11.34 -17.17 3.62
N ARG A 165 -10.98 -17.25 2.32
CA ARG A 165 -11.83 -17.81 1.25
C ARG A 165 -13.26 -17.24 1.20
N PHE A 166 -13.43 -16.01 1.67
CA PHE A 166 -14.69 -15.27 1.71
C PHE A 166 -14.41 -13.80 1.36
N PRO A 167 -14.38 -13.46 0.05
CA PRO A 167 -14.05 -12.12 -0.44
C PRO A 167 -14.87 -10.98 0.18
N PRO A 168 -16.19 -11.10 0.43
CA PRO A 168 -16.97 -10.07 1.13
C PRO A 168 -16.39 -9.64 2.49
N ALA A 169 -15.88 -10.58 3.28
CA ALA A 169 -15.27 -10.24 4.57
C ALA A 169 -13.98 -9.44 4.41
N LEU A 170 -13.14 -9.77 3.42
CA LEU A 170 -11.90 -9.02 3.15
C LEU A 170 -12.16 -7.64 2.57
N PHE A 171 -13.21 -7.48 1.75
CA PHE A 171 -13.67 -6.15 1.34
C PHE A 171 -14.08 -5.32 2.56
N ARG A 172 -14.93 -5.88 3.44
CA ARG A 172 -15.38 -5.17 4.65
C ARG A 172 -14.22 -4.81 5.58
N GLN A 173 -13.24 -5.68 5.71
CA GLN A 173 -12.02 -5.41 6.48
C GLN A 173 -11.20 -4.27 5.83
N ASN A 174 -11.04 -4.28 4.51
CA ASN A 174 -10.39 -3.18 3.78
C ASN A 174 -11.16 -1.85 3.94
N ALA A 175 -12.49 -1.87 3.92
CA ALA A 175 -13.33 -0.70 4.19
C ALA A 175 -13.20 -0.21 5.64
N LEU A 176 -13.07 -1.11 6.62
CA LEU A 176 -12.73 -0.78 8.00
C LEU A 176 -11.38 -0.03 8.08
N PHE A 177 -10.34 -0.56 7.43
CA PHE A 177 -9.03 0.08 7.39
C PHE A 177 -9.07 1.45 6.72
N ARG A 178 -9.95 1.66 5.74
CA ARG A 178 -10.16 2.95 5.09
C ARG A 178 -10.87 3.95 5.99
N ARG A 179 -11.95 3.52 6.66
CA ARG A 179 -12.68 4.36 7.61
C ARG A 179 -11.79 4.85 8.75
N GLU A 180 -10.93 3.97 9.26
CA GLU A 180 -10.01 4.26 10.36
C GLU A 180 -8.59 4.60 9.90
N ALA A 181 -8.38 4.88 8.60
CA ALA A 181 -7.05 5.10 8.02
C ALA A 181 -6.23 6.13 8.81
N LEU A 182 -6.85 7.27 9.14
CA LEU A 182 -6.33 8.28 10.07
C LEU A 182 -7.25 8.48 11.28
N GLY A 183 -8.07 7.48 11.62
CA GLY A 183 -9.02 7.52 12.71
C GLY A 183 -8.37 7.24 14.07
N ASN A 184 -8.98 6.37 14.86
CA ASN A 184 -8.53 6.07 16.21
C ASN A 184 -8.02 4.62 16.31
N PHE A 185 -6.78 4.42 16.75
CA PHE A 185 -6.20 3.08 16.85
C PHE A 185 -6.91 2.19 17.89
N ALA A 186 -7.42 2.76 18.99
CA ALA A 186 -8.18 2.00 19.96
C ALA A 186 -9.52 1.49 19.38
N THR A 187 -10.18 2.31 18.57
CA THR A 187 -11.38 1.89 17.81
C THR A 187 -11.02 0.82 16.80
N LEU A 188 -10.01 1.06 15.97
CA LEU A 188 -9.57 0.11 14.94
C LEU A 188 -9.20 -1.25 15.55
N LEU A 189 -8.46 -1.28 16.66
CA LEU A 189 -8.08 -2.52 17.33
C LEU A 189 -9.30 -3.31 17.83
N LYS A 190 -10.30 -2.64 18.40
CA LYS A 190 -11.56 -3.26 18.86
C LYS A 190 -12.40 -3.80 17.71
N GLU A 191 -12.45 -3.08 16.61
CA GLU A 191 -13.23 -3.49 15.43
C GLU A 191 -12.56 -4.64 14.69
N VAL A 192 -11.23 -4.63 14.55
CA VAL A 192 -10.48 -5.75 13.96
C VAL A 192 -10.63 -7.03 14.78
N ALA A 193 -10.68 -6.94 16.10
CA ALA A 193 -10.88 -8.12 16.95
C ALA A 193 -12.24 -8.81 16.72
N ARG A 194 -13.23 -8.06 16.20
CA ARG A 194 -14.57 -8.56 15.82
C ARG A 194 -14.71 -8.79 14.31
N ASP A 195 -13.70 -8.43 13.52
CA ASP A 195 -13.79 -8.49 12.07
C ASP A 195 -13.92 -9.96 11.59
N PRO A 196 -14.90 -10.27 10.71
CA PRO A 196 -15.08 -11.63 10.21
C PRO A 196 -13.86 -12.19 9.47
N ALA A 197 -13.11 -11.38 8.71
CA ALA A 197 -11.92 -11.88 8.02
C ALA A 197 -10.84 -12.27 9.04
N MET A 198 -10.61 -11.44 10.05
CA MET A 198 -9.67 -11.71 11.15
C MET A 198 -10.06 -12.97 11.95
N LEU A 199 -11.33 -13.11 12.33
CA LEU A 199 -11.84 -14.28 13.06
C LEU A 199 -11.72 -15.59 12.26
N ILE A 200 -11.88 -15.54 10.94
CA ILE A 200 -11.64 -16.70 10.07
C ILE A 200 -10.14 -16.95 9.94
N TYR A 201 -9.35 -15.89 9.71
CA TYR A 201 -7.92 -15.98 9.44
C TYR A 201 -7.12 -16.53 10.62
N LEU A 202 -7.48 -16.18 11.86
CA LEU A 202 -6.79 -16.66 13.07
C LEU A 202 -7.61 -17.71 13.83
N ASP A 203 -8.55 -18.37 13.15
CA ASP A 203 -9.34 -19.49 13.68
C ASP A 203 -10.16 -19.15 14.95
N GLY A 204 -10.43 -17.87 15.19
CA GLY A 204 -11.20 -17.37 16.33
C GLY A 204 -12.62 -17.95 16.42
N MET A 205 -13.23 -18.28 15.27
CA MET A 205 -14.55 -18.95 15.24
C MET A 205 -14.59 -20.30 15.96
N ARG A 206 -13.43 -20.94 16.18
CA ARG A 206 -13.28 -22.22 16.89
C ARG A 206 -13.00 -22.05 18.38
N SER A 207 -12.78 -20.83 18.86
CA SER A 207 -12.46 -20.53 20.26
C SER A 207 -13.72 -20.66 21.13
N VAL A 208 -13.73 -21.64 22.04
CA VAL A 208 -14.83 -21.90 22.98
C VAL A 208 -14.27 -22.18 24.38
N ALA A 209 -15.07 -22.01 25.43
CA ALA A 209 -14.60 -22.11 26.82
C ALA A 209 -13.79 -23.39 27.12
N ARG A 210 -14.25 -24.54 26.62
CA ARG A 210 -13.57 -25.84 26.80
C ARG A 210 -12.28 -26.02 25.99
N GLN A 211 -12.09 -25.20 24.96
CA GLN A 211 -10.94 -25.24 24.05
C GLN A 211 -10.66 -23.84 23.49
N PRO A 212 -10.09 -22.93 24.30
CA PRO A 212 -9.70 -21.61 23.84
C PRO A 212 -8.67 -21.70 22.72
N ASN A 213 -8.82 -20.90 21.67
CA ASN A 213 -7.85 -20.82 20.58
C ASN A 213 -6.86 -19.67 20.84
N GLU A 214 -5.58 -19.99 20.93
CA GLU A 214 -4.52 -19.04 21.26
C GLU A 214 -4.02 -18.20 20.07
N ASN A 215 -4.34 -18.55 18.82
CA ASN A 215 -3.76 -17.91 17.64
C ASN A 215 -4.03 -16.39 17.64
N PHE A 216 -5.29 -15.97 17.77
CA PHE A 216 -5.62 -14.55 17.82
C PHE A 216 -4.97 -13.84 19.01
N ALA A 217 -4.96 -14.46 20.19
CA ALA A 217 -4.32 -13.89 21.37
C ALA A 217 -2.82 -13.69 21.16
N ARG A 218 -2.13 -14.68 20.60
CA ARG A 218 -0.70 -14.59 20.29
C ARG A 218 -0.41 -13.45 19.32
N GLU A 219 -1.12 -13.37 18.20
CA GLU A 219 -0.89 -12.29 17.23
C GLU A 219 -1.29 -10.92 17.78
N LEU A 220 -2.35 -10.84 18.59
CA LEU A 220 -2.77 -9.61 19.26
C LEU A 220 -1.66 -9.05 20.14
N LEU A 221 -1.03 -9.91 20.96
CA LEU A 221 0.04 -9.54 21.87
C LEU A 221 1.36 -9.29 21.12
N GLU A 222 1.76 -10.21 20.24
CA GLU A 222 3.06 -10.20 19.55
C GLU A 222 3.12 -9.17 18.42
N LEU A 223 2.14 -9.18 17.51
CA LEU A 223 2.25 -8.44 16.25
C LEU A 223 1.47 -7.14 16.25
N PHE A 224 0.31 -7.14 16.90
CA PHE A 224 -0.63 -6.03 16.80
C PHE A 224 -0.44 -4.98 17.90
N THR A 225 0.14 -5.35 19.04
CA THR A 225 0.28 -4.45 20.21
C THR A 225 1.66 -4.43 20.84
N LEU A 226 2.02 -5.39 21.69
CA LEU A 226 3.17 -5.27 22.60
C LEU A 226 4.51 -5.59 21.93
N GLY A 227 4.54 -6.48 20.95
CA GLY A 227 5.80 -7.02 20.45
C GLY A 227 6.28 -8.19 21.30
N GLU A 228 7.10 -9.05 20.68
CA GLU A 228 7.74 -10.18 21.34
C GLU A 228 8.50 -9.75 22.61
N GLY A 229 8.48 -10.61 23.64
CA GLY A 229 9.21 -10.39 24.90
C GLY A 229 8.50 -9.51 25.94
N HIS A 230 7.29 -9.02 25.67
CA HIS A 230 6.55 -8.10 26.55
C HIS A 230 5.31 -8.74 27.22
N TYR A 231 5.19 -10.06 27.14
CA TYR A 231 4.10 -10.84 27.70
C TYR A 231 4.59 -12.26 28.00
N SER A 232 3.84 -12.98 28.85
CA SER A 232 4.09 -14.39 29.15
C SER A 232 3.16 -15.32 28.38
N GLU A 233 3.47 -16.62 28.37
CA GLU A 233 2.54 -17.65 27.86
C GLU A 233 1.22 -17.68 28.64
N ALA A 234 1.25 -17.35 29.94
CA ALA A 234 0.05 -17.27 30.76
C ALA A 234 -0.88 -16.13 30.28
N ASP A 235 -0.31 -15.02 29.82
CA ASP A 235 -1.08 -13.91 29.25
C ASP A 235 -1.76 -14.31 27.93
N ILE A 236 -1.10 -15.10 27.09
CA ILE A 236 -1.69 -15.65 25.86
C ILE A 236 -2.91 -16.50 26.22
N LYS A 237 -2.77 -17.42 27.19
CA LYS A 237 -3.87 -18.30 27.62
C LYS A 237 -5.02 -17.52 28.23
N ALA A 238 -4.73 -16.53 29.07
CA ALA A 238 -5.74 -15.66 29.67
C ALA A 238 -6.51 -14.86 28.60
N ALA A 239 -5.80 -14.25 27.65
CA ALA A 239 -6.42 -13.55 26.54
C ALA A 239 -7.24 -14.50 25.65
N ALA A 240 -6.73 -15.69 25.31
CA ALA A 240 -7.45 -16.68 24.52
C ALA A 240 -8.78 -17.07 25.16
N ARG A 241 -8.79 -17.31 26.48
CA ARG A 241 -10.02 -17.56 27.26
C ARG A 241 -11.00 -16.39 27.15
N ALA A 242 -10.52 -15.15 27.23
CA ALA A 242 -11.35 -13.96 27.17
C ALA A 242 -12.02 -13.73 25.79
N PHE A 243 -11.43 -14.24 24.70
CA PHE A 243 -12.02 -14.17 23.35
C PHE A 243 -12.93 -15.36 22.99
N THR A 244 -13.12 -16.32 23.88
CA THR A 244 -14.00 -17.48 23.62
C THR A 244 -15.44 -17.04 23.36
N GLY A 245 -16.14 -17.76 22.49
CA GLY A 245 -17.54 -17.46 22.13
C GLY A 245 -17.71 -16.45 20.99
N TRP A 246 -16.65 -15.72 20.61
CA TRP A 246 -16.68 -14.84 19.44
C TRP A 246 -16.67 -15.68 18.15
N THR A 247 -17.54 -15.36 17.19
CA THR A 247 -17.70 -16.15 15.97
C THR A 247 -18.24 -15.31 14.82
N VAL A 248 -18.32 -15.92 13.64
CA VAL A 248 -19.01 -15.39 12.47
C VAL A 248 -20.30 -16.17 12.24
N ASP A 249 -21.39 -15.47 11.91
CA ASP A 249 -22.65 -16.07 11.50
C ASP A 249 -22.48 -16.81 10.17
N ARG A 250 -22.95 -18.07 10.12
CA ARG A 250 -22.74 -18.94 8.95
C ARG A 250 -23.62 -18.59 7.75
N GLN A 251 -24.69 -17.82 7.96
CA GLN A 251 -25.60 -17.37 6.91
C GLN A 251 -25.15 -16.03 6.35
N THR A 252 -24.93 -15.04 7.23
CA THR A 252 -24.69 -13.66 6.82
C THR A 252 -23.20 -13.30 6.74
N GLY A 253 -22.33 -14.01 7.46
CA GLY A 253 -20.91 -13.70 7.48
C GLY A 253 -20.56 -12.50 8.37
N HIS A 254 -21.47 -12.04 9.23
CA HIS A 254 -21.23 -10.99 10.21
C HIS A 254 -20.78 -11.54 11.56
N PHE A 255 -20.16 -10.69 12.37
CA PHE A 255 -19.78 -11.01 13.75
C PHE A 255 -20.99 -11.42 14.59
N LYS A 256 -20.79 -12.37 15.49
CA LYS A 256 -21.77 -12.80 16.48
C LYS A 256 -21.07 -13.35 17.72
N THR A 257 -21.68 -13.18 18.89
CA THR A 257 -21.25 -13.82 20.14
C THR A 257 -22.07 -15.08 20.45
N ARG A 258 -21.46 -16.01 21.18
CA ARG A 258 -22.09 -17.21 21.73
C ARG A 258 -21.78 -17.26 23.22
N ASP A 259 -22.67 -16.70 24.03
CA ASP A 259 -22.45 -16.54 25.47
C ASP A 259 -22.27 -17.89 26.18
N ASN A 260 -23.01 -18.92 25.74
CA ASN A 260 -22.87 -20.29 26.25
C ASN A 260 -21.54 -20.96 25.92
N ALA A 261 -20.75 -20.38 25.00
CA ALA A 261 -19.43 -20.86 24.62
C ALA A 261 -18.32 -19.96 25.17
N HIS A 262 -18.65 -18.92 25.93
CA HIS A 262 -17.70 -18.00 26.54
C HIS A 262 -17.26 -18.49 27.92
N ASP A 263 -15.97 -18.33 28.22
CA ASP A 263 -15.39 -18.53 29.54
C ASP A 263 -15.49 -17.23 30.35
N GLY A 264 -16.54 -17.14 31.18
CA GLY A 264 -16.74 -16.03 32.12
C GLY A 264 -15.94 -16.13 33.42
N GLY A 265 -15.04 -17.10 33.55
CA GLY A 265 -14.23 -17.31 34.74
C GLY A 265 -13.19 -16.20 34.95
N GLU A 266 -12.62 -16.17 36.16
CA GLU A 266 -11.52 -15.25 36.50
C GLU A 266 -10.25 -15.58 35.72
N LYS A 267 -9.49 -14.54 35.37
CA LYS A 267 -8.28 -14.59 34.57
C LYS A 267 -7.29 -13.57 35.13
N THR A 268 -6.01 -13.91 35.09
CA THR A 268 -4.92 -12.96 35.34
C THR A 268 -4.26 -12.63 34.01
N PHE A 269 -4.18 -11.36 33.67
CA PHE A 269 -3.60 -10.85 32.42
C PHE A 269 -2.78 -9.60 32.69
N LEU A 270 -1.50 -9.62 32.33
CA LEU A 270 -0.51 -8.56 32.54
C LEU A 270 -0.53 -8.03 33.99
N GLY A 271 -0.55 -8.97 34.94
CA GLY A 271 -0.53 -8.69 36.38
C GLY A 271 -1.86 -8.18 36.97
N GLN A 272 -2.93 -8.05 36.17
CA GLN A 272 -4.26 -7.70 36.65
C GLN A 272 -5.16 -8.94 36.69
N SER A 273 -6.00 -9.09 37.71
CA SER A 273 -6.94 -10.20 37.83
C SER A 273 -8.39 -9.72 37.76
N GLY A 274 -9.24 -10.50 37.10
CA GLY A 274 -10.66 -10.19 36.97
C GLY A 274 -11.39 -11.14 36.01
N ARG A 275 -12.71 -10.99 35.93
CA ARG A 275 -13.55 -11.70 34.95
C ARG A 275 -13.50 -10.97 33.60
N PHE A 276 -12.33 -10.98 32.97
CA PHE A 276 -12.11 -10.25 31.72
C PHE A 276 -12.74 -10.95 30.52
N ASP A 277 -13.41 -10.18 29.67
CA ASP A 277 -13.78 -10.54 28.31
C ASP A 277 -12.78 -9.94 27.31
N GLY A 278 -13.00 -10.17 26.01
CA GLY A 278 -12.11 -9.69 24.96
C GLY A 278 -11.94 -8.17 24.93
N ASP A 279 -12.99 -7.40 25.25
CA ASP A 279 -12.89 -5.93 25.31
C ASP A 279 -12.05 -5.46 26.49
N ALA A 280 -12.17 -6.12 27.66
CA ALA A 280 -11.35 -5.82 28.81
C ALA A 280 -9.86 -6.10 28.54
N ILE A 281 -9.53 -7.18 27.84
CA ILE A 281 -8.16 -7.48 27.40
C ILE A 281 -7.63 -6.37 26.49
N ILE A 282 -8.42 -5.95 25.49
CA ILE A 282 -8.03 -4.85 24.58
C ILE A 282 -7.84 -3.54 25.37
N ALA A 283 -8.70 -3.25 26.34
CA ALA A 283 -8.58 -2.07 27.18
C ALA A 283 -7.31 -2.10 28.05
N ILE A 284 -6.91 -3.26 28.59
CA ILE A 284 -5.65 -3.43 29.31
C ILE A 284 -4.46 -3.18 28.38
N LEU A 285 -4.48 -3.76 27.17
CA LEU A 285 -3.42 -3.57 26.17
C LEU A 285 -3.27 -2.10 25.77
N LEU A 286 -4.37 -1.38 25.55
CA LEU A 286 -4.34 0.06 25.23
C LEU A 286 -3.81 0.91 26.39
N ARG A 287 -3.94 0.45 27.63
CA ARG A 287 -3.28 1.09 28.78
C ARG A 287 -1.82 0.71 28.92
N HIS A 288 -1.27 -0.24 28.17
CA HIS A 288 0.14 -0.58 28.25
C HIS A 288 1.01 0.39 27.41
N PRO A 289 2.10 0.99 27.94
CA PRO A 289 2.93 1.95 27.19
C PRO A 289 3.46 1.38 25.87
N ARG A 290 3.88 0.12 25.90
CA ARG A 290 4.46 -0.55 24.74
C ARG A 290 3.53 -0.60 23.53
N THR A 291 2.21 -0.64 23.71
CA THR A 291 1.26 -0.64 22.61
C THR A 291 1.40 0.60 21.73
N ALA A 292 1.49 1.78 22.35
CA ALA A 292 1.68 3.03 21.61
C ALA A 292 3.07 3.09 20.95
N GLU A 293 4.11 2.65 21.66
CA GLU A 293 5.48 2.61 21.12
C GLU A 293 5.57 1.72 19.88
N THR A 294 5.04 0.50 19.91
CA THR A 294 5.05 -0.42 18.76
C THR A 294 4.39 0.19 17.53
N ILE A 295 3.24 0.85 17.69
CA ILE A 295 2.54 1.48 16.56
C ILE A 295 3.33 2.67 16.00
N VAL A 296 3.89 3.50 16.87
CA VAL A 296 4.75 4.61 16.45
C VAL A 296 6.00 4.12 15.73
N GLU A 297 6.65 3.07 16.22
CA GLU A 297 7.80 2.48 15.54
C GLU A 297 7.45 1.92 14.15
N LYS A 298 6.28 1.30 13.99
CA LYS A 298 5.82 0.79 12.70
C LYS A 298 5.54 1.92 11.71
N LEU A 299 4.83 2.95 12.13
CA LEU A 299 4.58 4.14 11.31
C LEU A 299 5.89 4.88 10.98
N TRP A 300 6.84 4.93 11.91
CA TRP A 300 8.16 5.51 11.65
C TRP A 300 8.91 4.75 10.54
N ARG A 301 8.90 3.42 10.59
CA ARG A 301 9.53 2.58 9.56
C ARG A 301 8.86 2.72 8.20
N GLU A 302 7.55 2.97 8.18
CA GLU A 302 6.78 3.16 6.95
C GLU A 302 7.01 4.54 6.31
N PHE A 303 7.09 5.62 7.11
CA PHE A 303 7.06 7.00 6.59
C PHE A 303 8.40 7.74 6.68
N VAL A 304 9.24 7.44 7.68
CA VAL A 304 10.47 8.21 7.96
C VAL A 304 11.69 7.44 7.49
N SER A 305 12.07 6.38 8.21
CA SER A 305 13.34 5.67 8.01
C SER A 305 13.32 4.26 8.61
N LEU A 306 14.19 3.38 8.10
CA LEU A 306 14.30 1.98 8.57
C LEU A 306 14.78 1.86 10.02
N LYS A 307 15.41 2.91 10.56
CA LYS A 307 15.98 2.96 11.90
C LYS A 307 15.24 4.01 12.72
N PRO A 308 14.24 3.61 13.53
CA PRO A 308 13.54 4.54 14.41
C PRO A 308 14.48 5.15 15.45
N ASP A 309 14.32 6.44 15.70
CA ASP A 309 14.95 7.13 16.83
C ASP A 309 14.20 6.77 18.11
N PRO A 310 14.82 6.06 19.08
CA PRO A 310 14.11 5.62 20.29
C PRO A 310 13.57 6.78 21.14
N GLY A 311 14.25 7.93 21.14
CA GLY A 311 13.85 9.11 21.90
C GLY A 311 12.60 9.76 21.30
N GLU A 312 12.61 9.99 19.99
CA GLU A 312 11.43 10.56 19.30
C GLU A 312 10.25 9.58 19.27
N VAL A 313 10.49 8.28 19.10
CA VAL A 313 9.44 7.25 19.22
C VAL A 313 8.76 7.33 20.57
N LYS A 314 9.52 7.34 21.67
CA LYS A 314 8.95 7.38 23.02
C LYS A 314 8.15 8.65 23.28
N LYS A 315 8.65 9.80 22.79
CA LYS A 315 7.97 11.09 22.89
C LYS A 315 6.65 11.11 22.11
N LEU A 316 6.65 10.67 20.85
CA LEU A 316 5.46 10.57 20.03
C LEU A 316 4.45 9.57 20.61
N ALA A 317 4.93 8.42 21.10
CA ALA A 317 4.10 7.40 21.75
C ALA A 317 3.42 7.91 23.02
N GLY A 318 4.12 8.74 23.81
CA GLY A 318 3.56 9.40 24.99
C GLY A 318 2.33 10.24 24.65
N SER A 319 2.44 11.10 23.63
CA SER A 319 1.32 11.93 23.16
C SER A 319 0.22 11.09 22.50
N PHE A 320 0.59 10.11 21.68
CA PHE A 320 -0.34 9.23 20.99
C PHE A 320 -1.21 8.41 21.96
N ARG A 321 -0.62 7.87 23.03
CA ARG A 321 -1.32 7.04 24.01
C ARG A 321 -2.43 7.77 24.77
N ALA A 322 -2.41 9.11 24.81
CA ALA A 322 -3.42 9.90 25.52
C ALA A 322 -4.84 9.66 24.98
N ASN A 323 -4.98 9.46 23.67
CA ASN A 323 -6.28 9.25 23.02
C ASN A 323 -6.26 8.30 21.81
N TYR A 324 -5.08 7.85 21.36
CA TYR A 324 -4.88 6.96 20.20
C TYR A 324 -5.35 7.54 18.85
N GLU A 325 -5.40 8.86 18.72
CA GLU A 325 -5.73 9.52 17.46
C GLU A 325 -4.56 9.43 16.46
N ILE A 326 -4.80 8.81 15.30
CA ILE A 326 -3.78 8.56 14.28
C ILE A 326 -3.47 9.85 13.51
N LYS A 327 -4.48 10.68 13.18
CA LYS A 327 -4.26 11.92 12.42
C LYS A 327 -3.27 12.89 13.10
N PRO A 328 -3.39 13.21 14.41
CA PRO A 328 -2.39 14.03 15.10
C PRO A 328 -1.02 13.38 15.18
N LEU A 329 -0.93 12.05 15.34
CA LEU A 329 0.34 11.33 15.31
C LEU A 329 1.02 11.46 13.93
N MET A 330 0.28 11.22 12.86
CA MET A 330 0.79 11.38 11.49
C MET A 330 1.24 12.81 11.22
N ARG A 331 0.48 13.81 11.69
CA ARG A 331 0.90 15.22 11.63
C ARG A 331 2.24 15.43 12.33
N ALA A 332 2.41 14.91 13.54
CA ALA A 332 3.65 15.06 14.30
C ALA A 332 4.84 14.35 13.63
N ILE A 333 4.62 13.18 13.01
CA ILE A 333 5.63 12.46 12.23
C ILE A 333 6.06 13.28 11.01
N LEU A 334 5.11 13.73 10.18
CA LEU A 334 5.40 14.46 8.94
C LEU A 334 6.03 15.83 9.18
N LEU A 335 5.75 16.47 10.33
CA LEU A 335 6.38 17.73 10.73
C LEU A 335 7.70 17.57 11.50
N SER A 336 8.12 16.33 11.79
CA SER A 336 9.36 16.09 12.55
C SER A 336 10.60 16.53 11.76
N ALA A 337 11.65 16.92 12.50
CA ALA A 337 12.94 17.23 11.89
C ALA A 337 13.52 16.02 11.16
N GLN A 338 13.31 14.82 11.70
CA GLN A 338 13.79 13.56 11.13
C GLN A 338 13.10 13.24 9.80
N PHE A 339 11.79 13.47 9.65
CA PHE A 339 11.11 13.30 8.36
C PHE A 339 11.68 14.24 7.29
N ARG A 340 12.01 15.48 7.67
CA ARG A 340 12.52 16.50 6.74
C ARG A 340 14.02 16.41 6.46
N ASP A 341 14.75 15.62 7.26
CA ASP A 341 16.19 15.45 7.16
C ASP A 341 16.58 14.92 5.76
N PRO A 342 17.47 15.61 5.02
CA PRO A 342 17.99 15.13 3.74
C PRO A 342 18.49 13.68 3.76
N ALA A 343 19.03 13.19 4.89
CA ALA A 343 19.51 11.82 5.04
C ALA A 343 18.39 10.76 4.91
N ASN A 344 17.15 11.12 5.26
CA ASN A 344 15.98 10.24 5.19
C ASN A 344 15.22 10.33 3.84
N ARG A 345 15.58 11.31 3.00
CA ARG A 345 15.03 11.44 1.63
C ARG A 345 15.52 10.31 0.74
N GLY A 346 14.60 9.61 0.08
CA GLY A 346 14.91 8.39 -0.69
C GLY A 346 15.53 7.28 0.16
N GLY A 347 15.26 7.24 1.48
CA GLY A 347 15.85 6.26 2.40
C GLY A 347 15.19 4.89 2.34
N LEU A 348 13.88 4.82 2.09
CA LEU A 348 13.12 3.56 2.10
C LEU A 348 13.05 2.95 0.70
N ILE A 349 12.84 1.64 0.64
CA ILE A 349 12.68 0.91 -0.61
C ILE A 349 11.20 0.83 -0.94
N LYS A 350 10.79 1.27 -2.14
CA LYS A 350 9.41 1.11 -2.62
C LYS A 350 9.00 -0.35 -2.58
N SER A 351 7.87 -0.62 -1.94
CA SER A 351 7.19 -1.90 -2.06
C SER A 351 6.72 -2.13 -3.51
N PRO A 352 6.48 -3.39 -3.93
CA PRO A 352 5.98 -3.65 -5.27
C PRO A 352 4.69 -2.90 -5.64
N VAL A 353 3.76 -2.71 -4.70
CA VAL A 353 2.55 -1.92 -4.94
C VAL A 353 2.91 -0.45 -5.22
N GLU A 354 3.74 0.17 -4.38
CA GLU A 354 4.19 1.56 -4.58
C GLU A 354 4.94 1.73 -5.90
N LEU A 355 5.82 0.79 -6.25
CA LEU A 355 6.57 0.86 -7.50
C LEU A 355 5.64 0.81 -8.70
N ILE A 356 4.71 -0.14 -8.74
CA ILE A 356 3.85 -0.35 -9.92
C ILE A 356 2.78 0.73 -10.02
N VAL A 357 2.00 0.97 -8.95
CA VAL A 357 0.95 2.01 -8.95
C VAL A 357 1.57 3.38 -9.17
N GLY A 358 2.67 3.67 -8.48
CA GLY A 358 3.39 4.93 -8.60
C GLY A 358 3.92 5.21 -9.99
N THR A 359 4.47 4.20 -10.66
CA THR A 359 4.97 4.35 -12.03
C THR A 359 3.83 4.65 -13.01
N VAL A 360 2.70 3.95 -12.89
CA VAL A 360 1.53 4.18 -13.77
C VAL A 360 1.00 5.61 -13.58
N HIS A 361 0.85 6.07 -12.34
CA HIS A 361 0.41 7.44 -12.02
C HIS A 361 1.38 8.49 -12.54
N LEU A 362 2.67 8.33 -12.21
CA LEU A 362 3.72 9.28 -12.56
C LEU A 362 3.82 9.54 -14.06
N LEU A 363 3.77 8.46 -14.84
CA LEU A 363 3.85 8.50 -16.30
C LEU A 363 2.53 8.88 -16.97
N GLY A 364 1.41 8.92 -16.23
CA GLY A 364 0.09 9.25 -16.79
C GLY A 364 -0.37 8.22 -17.82
N LEU A 365 -0.03 6.94 -17.64
CA LEU A 365 -0.33 5.90 -18.61
C LEU A 365 -1.79 5.48 -18.56
N PRO A 366 -2.37 5.04 -19.69
CA PRO A 366 -3.60 4.26 -19.65
C PRO A 366 -3.41 3.09 -18.70
N VAL A 367 -4.34 2.90 -17.77
CA VAL A 367 -4.25 1.86 -16.75
C VAL A 367 -4.16 0.49 -17.45
N PRO A 368 -3.04 -0.25 -17.30
CA PRO A 368 -2.93 -1.59 -17.85
C PRO A 368 -4.02 -2.50 -17.27
N GLU A 369 -4.29 -3.62 -17.93
CA GLU A 369 -5.24 -4.59 -17.40
C GLU A 369 -4.85 -4.98 -15.96
N LYS A 370 -5.77 -4.72 -15.02
CA LYS A 370 -5.50 -4.78 -13.57
C LYS A 370 -4.99 -6.15 -13.12
N THR A 371 -5.47 -7.24 -13.73
CA THR A 371 -4.97 -8.59 -13.41
C THR A 371 -3.51 -8.75 -13.80
N GLN A 372 -3.02 -8.13 -14.88
CA GLN A 372 -1.60 -8.10 -15.21
C GLN A 372 -0.79 -7.33 -14.16
N LEU A 373 -1.26 -6.17 -13.69
CA LEU A 373 -0.60 -5.43 -12.60
C LEU A 373 -0.48 -6.28 -11.34
N VAL A 374 -1.58 -6.95 -10.94
CA VAL A 374 -1.58 -7.87 -9.79
C VAL A 374 -0.57 -9.01 -9.97
N ARG A 375 -0.45 -9.57 -11.18
CA ARG A 375 0.56 -10.62 -11.47
C ARG A 375 1.99 -10.09 -11.36
N MET A 376 2.25 -8.87 -11.83
CA MET A 376 3.58 -8.25 -11.69
C MET A 376 3.92 -8.06 -10.21
N MET A 377 3.00 -7.49 -9.43
CA MET A 377 3.17 -7.31 -7.98
C MET A 377 3.37 -8.64 -7.25
N GLN A 378 2.64 -9.69 -7.64
CA GLN A 378 2.84 -11.05 -7.12
C GLN A 378 4.24 -11.58 -7.43
N GLY A 379 4.76 -11.39 -8.66
CA GLY A 379 6.11 -11.79 -9.04
C GLY A 379 7.21 -11.07 -8.24
N LEU A 380 6.95 -9.84 -7.80
CA LEU A 380 7.81 -9.07 -6.91
C LEU A 380 7.60 -9.36 -5.41
N GLY A 381 6.67 -10.25 -5.06
CA GLY A 381 6.46 -10.72 -3.69
C GLY A 381 5.37 -10.01 -2.89
N GLN A 382 4.55 -9.14 -3.50
CA GLN A 382 3.47 -8.44 -2.79
C GLN A 382 2.15 -8.50 -3.56
N MET A 383 1.35 -9.53 -3.33
CA MET A 383 0.02 -9.64 -3.93
C MET A 383 -1.05 -9.10 -2.97
N PRO A 384 -1.85 -8.07 -3.31
CA PRO A 384 -2.93 -7.60 -2.46
C PRO A 384 -3.88 -8.72 -1.99
N PHE A 385 -4.29 -8.67 -0.72
CA PHE A 385 -5.04 -9.74 -0.03
C PHE A 385 -4.34 -11.11 0.01
N GLY A 386 -3.04 -11.18 -0.27
CA GLY A 386 -2.24 -12.41 -0.23
C GLY A 386 -0.93 -12.27 0.55
N PRO A 387 -0.95 -11.81 1.81
CA PRO A 387 0.23 -11.80 2.66
C PRO A 387 0.77 -13.22 2.87
N PRO A 388 2.11 -13.40 2.96
CA PRO A 388 2.74 -14.73 3.01
C PRO A 388 2.50 -15.47 4.34
N ASN A 389 2.36 -14.74 5.44
CA ASN A 389 2.08 -15.27 6.78
C ASN A 389 1.48 -14.18 7.67
N VAL A 390 1.18 -14.49 8.92
CA VAL A 390 0.53 -13.60 9.91
C VAL A 390 1.31 -12.32 10.22
N LYS A 391 2.63 -12.30 9.99
CA LYS A 391 3.49 -11.10 10.14
C LYS A 391 3.35 -10.10 8.98
N GLY A 392 2.54 -10.41 7.98
CA GLY A 392 2.38 -9.61 6.78
C GLY A 392 3.56 -9.75 5.83
N TRP A 393 3.86 -8.68 5.10
CA TRP A 393 5.05 -8.54 4.29
C TRP A 393 6.19 -7.88 5.10
N PRO A 394 7.39 -8.50 5.13
CA PRO A 394 8.52 -8.01 5.92
C PRO A 394 9.03 -6.62 5.52
N GLY A 395 8.81 -6.20 4.27
CA GLY A 395 9.13 -4.85 3.80
C GLY A 395 10.62 -4.58 3.58
N SER A 396 10.94 -3.32 3.29
CA SER A 396 12.33 -2.82 3.29
C SER A 396 13.25 -3.60 2.33
N GLU A 397 14.39 -4.09 2.82
CA GLU A 397 15.38 -4.83 2.04
C GLU A 397 14.86 -6.17 1.53
N SER A 398 13.82 -6.76 2.15
CA SER A 398 13.25 -8.04 1.70
C SER A 398 12.63 -7.96 0.30
N TRP A 399 12.36 -6.75 -0.19
CA TRP A 399 11.86 -6.55 -1.55
C TRP A 399 12.91 -6.80 -2.63
N ILE A 400 14.19 -6.79 -2.24
CA ILE A 400 15.32 -6.82 -3.17
C ILE A 400 16.07 -8.15 -3.02
N THR A 401 16.06 -8.90 -4.10
CA THR A 401 16.87 -10.10 -4.34
C THR A 401 17.40 -10.01 -5.77
N THR A 402 18.38 -10.84 -6.13
CA THR A 402 18.87 -10.92 -7.52
C THR A 402 17.72 -11.13 -8.51
N TYR A 403 16.73 -11.95 -8.13
CA TYR A 403 15.56 -12.23 -8.95
C TYR A 403 14.58 -11.04 -9.04
N THR A 404 14.20 -10.46 -7.91
CA THR A 404 13.22 -9.37 -7.90
C THR A 404 13.76 -8.08 -8.48
N LEU A 405 15.07 -7.82 -8.38
CA LEU A 405 15.71 -6.67 -9.04
C LEU A 405 15.62 -6.80 -10.57
N MET A 406 15.91 -7.98 -11.12
CA MET A 406 15.75 -8.25 -12.56
C MET A 406 14.29 -8.06 -13.00
N LEU A 407 13.32 -8.57 -12.23
CA LEU A 407 11.90 -8.39 -12.54
C LEU A 407 11.45 -6.93 -12.49
N ARG A 408 11.92 -6.14 -11.50
CA ARG A 408 11.65 -4.69 -11.45
C ARG A 408 12.10 -4.01 -12.73
N GLN A 409 13.34 -4.28 -13.17
CA GLN A 409 13.86 -3.72 -14.41
C GLN A 409 13.05 -4.16 -15.65
N GLN A 410 12.67 -5.44 -15.74
CA GLN A 410 11.86 -5.96 -16.85
C GLN A 410 10.47 -5.30 -16.91
N PHE A 411 9.83 -5.12 -15.75
CA PHE A 411 8.51 -4.48 -15.68
C PHE A 411 8.57 -3.01 -16.06
N LEU A 412 9.55 -2.27 -15.52
CA LEU A 412 9.71 -0.85 -15.85
C LEU A 412 10.04 -0.66 -17.34
N ARG A 413 10.91 -1.49 -17.91
CA ARG A 413 11.16 -1.48 -19.37
C ARG A 413 9.88 -1.69 -20.17
N ARG A 414 9.08 -2.69 -19.81
CA ARG A 414 7.83 -2.99 -20.51
C ARG A 414 6.81 -1.85 -20.42
N ILE A 415 6.72 -1.22 -19.24
CA ILE A 415 5.82 -0.08 -19.02
C ILE A 415 6.21 1.11 -19.91
N VAL A 416 7.51 1.42 -20.00
CA VAL A 416 8.00 2.49 -20.89
C VAL A 416 7.83 2.11 -22.37
N GLU A 417 8.08 0.86 -22.75
CA GLU A 417 7.89 0.38 -24.14
C GLU A 417 6.41 0.52 -24.57
N ALA A 418 5.46 0.20 -23.70
CA ALA A 418 4.03 0.40 -23.93
C ALA A 418 3.61 1.88 -24.03
N THR A 419 4.46 2.82 -23.62
CA THR A 419 4.22 4.27 -23.80
C THR A 419 4.64 4.76 -25.19
N THR A 420 5.54 4.03 -25.85
CA THR A 420 6.09 4.39 -27.17
C THR A 420 5.29 3.81 -28.35
N VAL A 421 4.51 2.75 -28.09
CA VAL A 421 3.60 2.12 -29.05
C VAL A 421 2.19 2.43 -28.57
N ALA A 422 1.33 2.95 -29.45
CA ALA A 422 -0.01 3.43 -29.11
C ALA A 422 -0.86 2.46 -28.25
N SER A 423 -1.86 3.04 -27.56
CA SER A 423 -2.86 2.44 -26.67
C SER A 423 -3.19 0.96 -26.93
N MET A 424 -3.12 0.13 -25.88
CA MET A 424 -3.48 -1.29 -25.87
C MET A 424 -5.00 -1.55 -25.99
N GLU A 425 -5.72 -0.87 -26.87
CA GLU A 425 -7.15 -1.15 -27.12
C GLU A 425 -7.42 -2.07 -28.33
N GLY A 426 -6.40 -2.45 -29.11
CA GLY A 426 -6.62 -3.24 -30.34
C GLY A 426 -5.99 -4.64 -30.42
N ALA A 427 -5.00 -4.98 -29.57
CA ALA A 427 -4.09 -6.09 -29.87
C ALA A 427 -4.47 -7.47 -29.28
N MET A 428 -5.75 -7.72 -28.97
CA MET A 428 -6.22 -9.07 -28.59
C MET A 428 -7.54 -9.45 -29.29
N MET A 429 -7.62 -9.23 -30.60
CA MET A 429 -8.57 -9.91 -31.48
C MET A 429 -7.84 -10.60 -32.64
N SER A 430 -6.90 -11.49 -32.30
CA SER A 430 -6.45 -12.53 -33.23
C SER A 430 -6.06 -13.80 -32.48
N SER A 431 -7.06 -14.63 -32.18
CA SER A 431 -6.82 -16.03 -31.86
C SER A 431 -6.35 -16.77 -33.13
N PRO A 432 -5.52 -17.82 -33.04
CA PRO A 432 -4.92 -18.45 -34.22
C PRO A 432 -5.96 -19.28 -34.97
N ARG A 433 -6.33 -18.85 -36.18
CA ARG A 433 -7.16 -19.65 -37.09
C ARG A 433 -6.30 -20.63 -37.87
N ASN A 434 -6.51 -21.91 -37.58
CA ASN A 434 -6.47 -23.09 -38.46
C ASN A 434 -5.62 -22.97 -39.73
N ARG A 435 -4.41 -23.54 -39.69
CA ARG A 435 -3.83 -24.18 -40.89
C ARG A 435 -4.35 -25.61 -40.97
N ARG A 436 -5.38 -25.84 -41.79
CA ARG A 436 -5.61 -27.05 -42.58
C ARG A 436 -6.96 -26.94 -43.28
N ILE A 437 -6.99 -27.45 -44.53
CA ILE A 437 -8.09 -27.41 -45.50
C ILE A 437 -8.02 -26.05 -46.24
N GLU A 438 -7.63 -25.94 -47.52
CA GLU A 438 -7.97 -26.76 -48.67
C GLU A 438 -6.79 -26.92 -49.66
N ARG A 439 -6.58 -28.16 -50.09
CA ARG A 439 -5.87 -28.50 -51.33
C ARG A 439 -6.89 -29.27 -52.18
N ARG A 440 -7.40 -28.65 -53.24
CA ARG A 440 -8.10 -29.23 -54.41
C ARG A 440 -8.26 -28.08 -55.43
N GLU A 441 -7.47 -28.07 -56.51
CA GLU A 441 -7.86 -28.55 -57.86
C GLU A 441 -9.01 -27.71 -58.45
N GLN A 442 -8.97 -27.00 -59.59
CA GLN A 442 -8.30 -27.16 -60.90
C GLN A 442 -8.33 -25.81 -61.71
N LEU A 443 -7.45 -25.67 -62.72
CA LEU A 443 -7.36 -24.63 -63.78
C LEU A 443 -8.40 -24.85 -64.92
N PRO A 444 -8.51 -24.10 -66.08
CA PRO A 444 -7.81 -22.87 -66.59
C PRO A 444 -8.65 -21.78 -67.37
N MET A 445 -8.02 -20.61 -67.61
CA MET A 445 -7.98 -19.71 -68.82
C MET A 445 -9.18 -18.89 -69.41
N ARG A 446 -8.79 -17.66 -69.85
CA ARG A 446 -9.39 -16.63 -70.79
C ARG A 446 -10.48 -15.69 -70.21
N SER A 447 -10.58 -14.39 -70.52
CA SER A 447 -9.99 -13.48 -71.55
C SER A 447 -10.09 -11.99 -71.10
N ASP A 448 -9.43 -11.12 -71.85
CA ASP A 448 -9.32 -9.63 -71.78
C ASP A 448 -10.57 -8.83 -71.36
N ASP A 449 -10.37 -7.72 -70.60
CA ASP A 449 -10.50 -6.35 -71.16
C ASP A 449 -10.16 -5.22 -70.15
N SER A 450 -9.19 -4.39 -70.54
CA SER A 450 -9.09 -2.92 -70.48
C SER A 450 -9.50 -2.07 -69.25
N ALA A 451 -8.57 -1.17 -68.90
CA ALA A 451 -8.67 0.10 -68.13
C ALA A 451 -8.49 0.06 -66.60
N MET A 452 -7.23 0.17 -66.14
CA MET A 452 -6.90 0.73 -64.83
C MET A 452 -5.99 1.95 -64.97
N GLN A 453 -6.57 3.10 -64.63
CA GLN A 453 -5.87 4.37 -64.43
C GLN A 453 -5.15 4.30 -63.08
N MET A 454 -3.84 4.55 -63.10
CA MET A 454 -2.98 4.57 -61.92
C MET A 454 -3.36 5.75 -61.02
N ALA A 455 -3.95 5.46 -59.86
CA ALA A 455 -3.98 6.37 -58.73
C ALA A 455 -3.00 5.84 -57.68
N GLU A 456 -2.02 6.67 -57.33
CA GLU A 456 -1.09 6.42 -56.23
C GLU A 456 -1.87 6.22 -54.92
N PRO A 457 -1.62 5.15 -54.16
CA PRO A 457 -2.05 5.12 -52.77
C PRO A 457 -1.04 5.93 -51.95
N THR A 458 -1.50 7.08 -51.44
CA THR A 458 -0.87 7.78 -50.32
C THR A 458 -0.63 6.77 -49.20
N ALA A 459 0.64 6.46 -48.95
CA ALA A 459 1.05 5.55 -47.89
C ALA A 459 0.75 6.20 -46.53
N GLU A 460 -0.37 5.83 -45.92
CA GLU A 460 -0.55 6.01 -44.48
C GLU A 460 0.55 5.21 -43.75
N PRO A 461 1.29 5.81 -42.81
CA PRO A 461 2.30 5.07 -42.06
C PRO A 461 1.59 4.09 -41.12
N ARG A 462 1.76 2.78 -41.38
CA ARG A 462 1.35 1.72 -40.45
C ARG A 462 2.05 1.90 -39.09
N PRO A 463 1.39 1.62 -37.97
CA PRO A 463 2.02 1.64 -36.65
C PRO A 463 3.10 0.57 -36.58
N VAL A 464 4.31 0.95 -36.15
CA VAL A 464 5.44 0.04 -35.99
C VAL A 464 5.30 -0.70 -34.65
N GLU A 465 4.95 -1.98 -34.71
CA GLU A 465 5.10 -2.90 -33.58
C GLU A 465 6.59 -3.10 -33.23
N GLY A 466 6.91 -3.07 -31.94
CA GLY A 466 8.06 -3.81 -31.41
C GLY A 466 9.45 -3.17 -31.54
N ARG A 467 9.63 -1.88 -31.20
CA ARG A 467 10.98 -1.38 -30.84
C ARG A 467 11.23 -1.52 -29.34
N SER A 468 12.25 -2.29 -28.98
CA SER A 468 12.86 -2.21 -27.66
C SER A 468 13.47 -0.81 -27.46
N LEU A 469 13.39 -0.22 -26.27
CA LEU A 469 13.96 1.12 -25.99
C LEU A 469 15.47 1.22 -26.19
N ARG A 470 16.22 0.10 -26.28
CA ARG A 470 17.61 0.15 -26.74
C ARG A 470 17.73 0.64 -28.20
N TYR A 471 16.64 0.61 -28.96
CA TYR A 471 16.53 0.95 -30.38
C TYR A 471 15.39 1.95 -30.70
N ALA A 472 14.69 2.49 -29.70
CA ALA A 472 13.60 3.45 -29.93
C ALA A 472 14.09 4.82 -30.45
N GLY A 473 15.39 5.11 -30.36
CA GLY A 473 15.94 6.42 -30.69
C GLY A 473 15.36 7.52 -29.78
N ASP A 474 15.47 8.77 -30.24
CA ASP A 474 15.15 9.99 -29.49
C ASP A 474 13.64 10.27 -29.27
N GLU A 475 12.73 9.39 -29.70
CA GLU A 475 11.28 9.66 -29.77
C GLU A 475 10.41 8.78 -28.86
N ALA A 476 10.79 8.58 -27.59
CA ALA A 476 9.83 8.05 -26.62
C ALA A 476 8.75 9.11 -26.34
N ARG A 477 7.50 8.86 -26.73
CA ARG A 477 6.37 9.74 -26.38
C ARG A 477 6.14 9.66 -24.89
N LEU A 478 6.25 10.81 -24.23
CA LEU A 478 5.92 10.96 -22.82
C LEU A 478 4.39 10.92 -22.66
N GLY A 479 3.93 10.26 -21.60
CA GLY A 479 2.52 10.34 -21.23
C GLY A 479 2.10 11.78 -20.88
N PRO A 480 0.80 12.06 -20.86
CA PRO A 480 0.26 13.42 -20.74
C PRO A 480 0.76 14.19 -19.51
N THR A 481 1.04 13.50 -18.40
CA THR A 481 1.56 14.11 -17.15
C THR A 481 2.99 14.61 -17.26
N LEU A 482 3.76 14.12 -18.23
CA LEU A 482 5.16 14.46 -18.45
C LEU A 482 5.38 15.29 -19.74
N SER A 483 4.32 15.53 -20.50
CA SER A 483 4.39 16.31 -21.74
C SER A 483 4.86 17.75 -21.47
N GLY A 484 5.84 18.22 -22.24
CA GLY A 484 6.40 19.57 -22.11
C GLY A 484 7.32 19.79 -20.91
N VAL A 485 7.64 18.76 -20.13
CA VAL A 485 8.58 18.85 -19.01
C VAL A 485 10.02 18.65 -19.51
N ASP A 486 10.93 19.49 -19.07
CA ASP A 486 12.35 19.42 -19.43
C ASP A 486 13.08 18.22 -18.77
N SER A 487 14.17 17.76 -19.40
CA SER A 487 14.96 16.61 -18.93
C SER A 487 15.48 16.77 -17.49
N ALA A 488 15.85 17.97 -17.05
CA ALA A 488 16.38 18.18 -15.70
C ALA A 488 15.28 18.04 -14.63
N THR A 489 14.09 18.61 -14.89
CA THR A 489 12.93 18.43 -14.01
C THR A 489 12.48 16.97 -13.97
N LEU A 490 12.51 16.25 -15.10
CA LEU A 490 12.18 14.82 -15.15
C LEU A 490 13.14 13.97 -14.31
N LEU A 491 14.46 14.19 -14.44
CA LEU A 491 15.45 13.49 -13.63
C LEU A 491 15.25 13.77 -12.15
N ARG A 492 15.05 15.03 -11.76
CA ARG A 492 14.83 15.42 -10.37
C ARG A 492 13.54 14.83 -9.79
N THR A 493 12.52 14.64 -10.62
CA THR A 493 11.24 14.02 -10.23
C THR A 493 11.41 12.51 -10.03
N LEU A 494 12.03 11.83 -11.00
CA LEU A 494 12.17 10.37 -11.01
C LEU A 494 13.19 9.87 -9.98
N LEU A 495 14.28 10.60 -9.80
CA LEU A 495 15.43 10.12 -9.06
C LEU A 495 15.59 10.91 -7.76
N PRO A 496 15.17 10.33 -6.61
CA PRO A 496 15.33 10.99 -5.31
C PRO A 496 16.79 11.15 -4.86
N ARG A 497 17.71 10.48 -5.53
CA ARG A 497 19.16 10.47 -5.31
C ARG A 497 19.84 10.56 -6.67
N ALA A 498 21.12 10.95 -6.67
CA ALA A 498 21.91 10.93 -7.89
C ALA A 498 21.84 9.54 -8.56
N PRO A 499 21.71 9.49 -9.90
CA PRO A 499 21.68 8.22 -10.61
C PRO A 499 23.00 7.46 -10.40
N ILE A 500 22.91 6.13 -10.43
CA ILE A 500 24.11 5.28 -10.33
C ILE A 500 24.82 5.25 -11.69
N ASP A 501 24.04 5.19 -12.78
CA ASP A 501 24.56 5.28 -14.14
C ASP A 501 24.45 6.72 -14.66
N THR A 502 25.43 7.21 -15.42
CA THR A 502 25.36 8.58 -15.97
C THR A 502 24.17 8.71 -16.94
N VAL A 503 23.14 9.44 -16.54
CA VAL A 503 22.03 9.84 -17.42
C VAL A 503 22.37 11.20 -18.01
N ASP A 504 22.68 11.23 -19.31
CA ASP A 504 22.99 12.46 -20.04
C ASP A 504 21.75 13.38 -20.12
N PRO A 505 21.76 14.56 -19.47
CA PRO A 505 20.62 15.47 -19.47
C PRO A 505 20.42 16.19 -20.81
N ALA A 506 21.39 16.14 -21.74
CA ALA A 506 21.25 16.69 -23.09
C ALA A 506 20.37 15.81 -24.01
N ARG A 507 19.95 14.63 -23.54
CA ARG A 507 19.02 13.75 -24.24
C ARG A 507 17.61 14.32 -24.28
N THR A 508 16.81 13.83 -25.24
CA THR A 508 15.39 14.16 -25.29
C THR A 508 14.67 13.75 -23.99
N PRO A 509 13.62 14.46 -23.58
CA PRO A 509 12.84 14.14 -22.38
C PRO A 509 12.42 12.66 -22.30
N GLY A 510 12.01 12.05 -23.42
CA GLY A 510 11.66 10.64 -23.50
C GLY A 510 12.83 9.69 -23.20
N ALA A 511 14.01 9.95 -23.79
CA ALA A 511 15.21 9.17 -23.53
C ALA A 511 15.71 9.32 -22.09
N THR A 512 15.53 10.50 -21.50
CA THR A 512 15.82 10.78 -20.09
C THR A 512 14.96 9.93 -19.15
N VAL A 513 13.63 9.87 -19.37
CA VAL A 513 12.72 9.04 -18.58
C VAL A 513 13.07 7.56 -18.70
N ALA A 514 13.31 7.08 -19.92
CA ALA A 514 13.67 5.69 -20.16
C ALA A 514 14.96 5.29 -19.43
N ALA A 515 15.97 6.16 -19.42
CA ALA A 515 17.23 5.94 -18.71
C ALA A 515 17.03 5.98 -17.18
N ALA A 516 16.32 6.98 -16.67
CA ALA A 516 16.08 7.14 -15.23
C ALA A 516 15.28 5.97 -14.64
N MET A 517 14.27 5.45 -15.34
CA MET A 517 13.44 4.36 -14.83
C MET A 517 14.16 3.02 -14.74
N VAL A 518 15.16 2.79 -15.61
CA VAL A 518 15.98 1.57 -15.52
C VAL A 518 17.17 1.73 -14.57
N ASP A 519 17.44 2.95 -14.09
CA ASP A 519 18.46 3.21 -13.08
C ASP A 519 18.07 2.56 -11.75
N THR A 520 19.07 2.05 -11.03
CA THR A 520 18.86 1.35 -9.77
C THR A 520 18.28 2.28 -8.69
N ALA A 521 18.57 3.59 -8.71
CA ALA A 521 17.97 4.55 -7.79
C ALA A 521 16.44 4.63 -7.95
N TYR A 522 15.89 4.64 -9.17
CA TYR A 522 14.44 4.58 -9.38
C TYR A 522 13.86 3.23 -8.96
N GLN A 523 14.52 2.14 -9.36
CA GLN A 523 14.05 0.78 -9.05
C GLN A 523 13.93 0.55 -7.53
N LEU A 524 14.76 1.22 -6.74
CA LEU A 524 14.75 1.08 -5.29
C LEU A 524 13.87 2.13 -4.60
N LYS A 525 13.90 3.39 -5.03
CA LYS A 525 13.51 4.54 -4.18
C LYS A 525 12.24 5.24 -4.62
#